data_AF-M4DT97-F1
#
_entry.id   AF-M4DT97-F1
#
_cell.length_a   1.000
_cell.length_b   1.000
_cell.length_c   1.000
_cell.angle_alpha   90.00
_cell.angle_beta   90.00
_cell.angle_gamma   90.00
#
_symmetry.space_group_name_H-M   'P 1'
#
loop_
_entity.id
_entity.type
_entity.pdbx_description
1 polymer ?
#
loop_
_entity_poly.entity_id
_entity_poly.type
_entity_poly.pdbx_seq_one_letter_code
_entity_poly.pdbx_strand_id
1 'polypeptide(L)'
;MGLKDENNKAEESAEDPKGQGTLSRKNSHSSLCPTEDDEEDEDKKLELGPMIALKEQFEKDKDDESLMRWKEQLLGKVDLEEVGETPDPVVKILNLTIRSPDREDMVLTVPEDRKPTSKGPWFTLKEGSKYTLVFTFRVTNNIVSGLRYSNSVWKTGIKVYGRKEMLGTFSPQAEPYTHVMFEESTPSGMLVRGSYSVKSKFVDDDDKCYLENNYTFDIRKNWL
;
A
#
# COMPACT_ATOMS: atom_id res chain seq x y z
N MET A 1 51.98 40.39 35.29
CA MET A 1 50.92 39.76 34.47
C MET A 1 49.63 40.53 34.74
N GLY A 2 48.92 41.09 33.77
CA GLY A 2 49.22 41.06 32.34
C GLY A 2 48.12 41.58 31.41
N LEU A 3 47.43 42.69 31.75
CA LEU A 3 46.47 43.43 30.88
C LEU A 3 45.15 42.67 30.58
N LYS A 4 43.99 43.29 30.38
CA LYS A 4 43.44 44.63 30.73
C LYS A 4 41.92 44.54 30.52
N ASP A 5 41.11 45.03 31.46
CA ASP A 5 39.78 45.54 31.11
C ASP A 5 39.93 46.93 30.47
N GLU A 6 39.08 47.28 29.50
CA GLU A 6 38.25 48.49 29.52
C GLU A 6 37.53 48.79 28.18
N ASN A 7 36.37 49.44 28.34
CA ASN A 7 35.70 50.43 27.47
C ASN A 7 34.63 50.00 26.44
N ASN A 8 33.36 50.30 26.79
CA ASN A 8 32.44 51.28 26.17
C ASN A 8 32.45 51.47 24.63
N LYS A 9 31.33 51.75 23.94
CA LYS A 9 30.08 52.44 24.35
C LYS A 9 29.00 52.29 23.24
N ALA A 10 27.71 52.52 23.57
CA ALA A 10 26.71 53.23 22.71
C ALA A 10 26.39 52.66 21.30
N GLU A 11 25.44 53.13 20.46
CA GLU A 11 24.07 53.74 20.48
C GLU A 11 23.71 53.84 18.95
N GLU A 12 22.52 53.58 18.38
CA GLU A 12 21.18 53.15 18.82
C GLU A 12 20.38 52.61 17.57
N SER A 13 19.14 52.09 17.77
CA SER A 13 18.00 52.07 16.80
C SER A 13 17.80 50.98 15.70
N ALA A 14 16.53 50.56 15.62
CA ALA A 14 15.68 50.34 14.43
C ALA A 14 15.71 49.04 13.56
N GLU A 15 14.53 48.43 13.54
CA GLU A 15 13.78 47.85 12.38
C GLU A 15 14.13 46.45 11.80
N ASP A 16 13.16 45.55 11.98
CA ASP A 16 12.92 44.29 11.26
C ASP A 16 12.47 44.61 9.81
N PRO A 17 12.92 43.87 8.79
CA PRO A 17 11.95 42.97 8.16
C PRO A 17 12.51 41.62 7.65
N LYS A 18 11.83 40.54 8.03
CA LYS A 18 11.39 39.38 7.20
C LYS A 18 12.32 38.92 6.06
N GLY A 19 12.89 37.71 6.18
CA GLY A 19 13.49 37.02 5.02
C GLY A 19 13.77 35.52 5.20
N GLN A 20 12.93 34.67 4.61
CA GLN A 20 13.17 33.26 4.20
C GLN A 20 13.99 32.33 5.12
N GLY A 21 13.30 31.37 5.74
CA GLY A 21 13.94 30.26 6.44
C GLY A 21 14.54 29.19 5.50
N THR A 22 15.57 28.50 5.99
CA THR A 22 16.05 27.22 5.43
C THR A 22 16.18 26.20 6.56
N LEU A 23 15.07 25.52 6.87
CA LEU A 23 15.07 24.41 7.83
C LEU A 23 15.63 23.14 7.15
N SER A 24 16.95 22.94 7.28
CA SER A 24 17.63 21.72 6.83
C SER A 24 17.19 20.51 7.65
N ARG A 25 16.13 19.81 7.20
CA ARG A 25 15.72 18.52 7.77
C ARG A 25 16.75 17.45 7.41
N LYS A 26 17.67 17.18 8.34
CA LYS A 26 18.45 15.93 8.34
C LYS A 26 17.54 14.80 8.83
N ASN A 27 17.05 13.96 7.91
CA ASN A 27 16.38 12.72 8.29
C ASN A 27 17.41 11.71 8.80
N SER A 28 17.60 11.64 10.12
CA SER A 28 18.39 10.60 10.78
C SER A 28 17.45 9.55 11.39
N HIS A 29 17.14 8.50 10.63
CA HIS A 29 16.54 7.27 11.16
C HIS A 29 17.31 6.06 10.65
N SER A 30 18.43 5.78 11.33
CA SER A 30 18.97 4.42 11.42
C SER A 30 18.36 3.77 12.65
N SER A 31 17.48 2.80 12.48
CA SER A 31 17.14 1.84 13.53
C SER A 31 17.06 0.45 12.91
N LEU A 32 17.93 -0.44 13.37
CA LEU A 32 17.89 -1.87 13.04
C LEU A 32 17.14 -2.59 14.17
N CYS A 33 16.44 -3.66 13.80
CA CYS A 33 15.46 -4.37 14.64
C CYS A 33 16.03 -4.86 15.99
N PRO A 34 15.13 -5.11 16.96
CA PRO A 34 14.78 -6.50 17.21
C PRO A 34 13.29 -6.79 17.06
N THR A 35 12.98 -8.06 16.81
CA THR A 35 11.61 -8.60 16.79
C THR A 35 11.15 -8.92 18.21
N GLU A 36 10.02 -8.37 18.62
CA GLU A 36 9.10 -9.01 19.56
C GLU A 36 7.71 -8.43 19.34
N ASP A 37 6.71 -9.28 19.62
CA ASP A 37 5.26 -9.06 19.51
C ASP A 37 4.69 -8.64 18.13
N ASP A 38 3.98 -9.60 17.51
CA ASP A 38 2.67 -9.31 16.93
C ASP A 38 1.73 -8.95 18.11
N GLU A 39 1.97 -7.83 18.80
CA GLU A 39 0.86 -7.14 19.44
C GLU A 39 -0.06 -6.81 18.27
N GLU A 40 -1.31 -7.25 18.39
CA GLU A 40 -2.36 -6.73 17.55
C GLU A 40 -2.33 -5.23 17.80
N ASP A 41 -1.83 -4.44 16.84
CA ASP A 41 -2.11 -3.02 16.80
C ASP A 41 -3.61 -2.93 17.07
N GLU A 42 -4.01 -2.33 18.20
CA GLU A 42 -5.38 -1.88 18.39
C GLU A 42 -5.57 -0.71 17.42
N ASP A 43 -5.63 -1.06 16.13
CA ASP A 43 -6.14 -0.32 14.98
C ASP A 43 -7.58 0.02 15.36
N LYS A 44 -7.74 1.08 16.19
CA LYS A 44 -8.98 1.43 16.91
C LYS A 44 -10.14 1.31 15.94
N LYS A 45 -10.93 0.25 16.10
CA LYS A 45 -11.82 -0.17 15.03
C LYS A 45 -12.75 0.99 14.69
N LEU A 46 -12.65 1.46 13.46
CA LEU A 46 -13.45 2.59 13.01
C LEU A 46 -14.92 2.18 13.09
N GLU A 47 -15.74 3.01 13.74
CA GLU A 47 -17.18 2.82 13.75
C GLU A 47 -17.71 3.19 12.36
N LEU A 48 -17.84 2.18 11.50
CA LEU A 48 -18.32 2.35 10.14
C LEU A 48 -19.84 2.61 10.13
N GLY A 49 -20.27 3.41 9.15
CA GLY A 49 -21.69 3.56 8.84
C GLY A 49 -22.27 2.27 8.25
N PRO A 50 -23.61 2.17 8.14
CA PRO A 50 -24.24 1.01 7.49
C PRO A 50 -23.79 0.90 6.03
N MET A 51 -23.44 -0.30 5.59
CA MET A 51 -23.20 -0.57 4.17
C MET A 51 -24.52 -0.39 3.39
N ILE A 52 -24.50 0.46 2.37
CA ILE A 52 -25.65 0.76 1.51
C ILE A 52 -25.24 0.44 0.06
N ALA A 53 -26.14 -0.18 -0.72
CA ALA A 53 -25.89 -0.45 -2.13
C ALA A 53 -25.75 0.87 -2.92
N LEU A 54 -24.76 0.97 -3.81
CA LEU A 54 -24.52 2.21 -4.56
C LEU A 54 -25.76 2.64 -5.38
N LYS A 55 -26.48 1.69 -5.96
CA LYS A 55 -27.75 1.91 -6.68
C LYS A 55 -28.81 2.58 -5.79
N GLU A 56 -28.92 2.17 -4.53
CA GLU A 56 -29.84 2.77 -3.55
C GLU A 56 -29.41 4.21 -3.20
N GLN A 57 -28.10 4.48 -3.09
CA GLN A 57 -27.61 5.85 -2.88
C GLN A 57 -27.94 6.75 -4.06
N PHE A 58 -27.78 6.29 -5.31
CA PHE A 58 -28.14 7.07 -6.50
C PHE A 58 -29.65 7.35 -6.56
N GLU A 59 -30.50 6.36 -6.26
CA GLU A 59 -31.96 6.55 -6.25
C GLU A 59 -32.44 7.54 -5.17
N LYS A 60 -31.81 7.56 -3.99
CA LYS A 60 -32.14 8.51 -2.90
C LYS A 60 -31.86 9.96 -3.27
N ASP A 61 -30.76 10.22 -3.97
CA ASP A 61 -30.27 11.58 -4.23
C ASP A 61 -30.58 12.07 -5.65
N LYS A 62 -31.39 11.32 -6.42
CA LYS A 62 -31.70 11.59 -7.84
C LYS A 62 -32.31 12.98 -8.10
N ASP A 63 -33.02 13.52 -7.11
CA ASP A 63 -33.71 14.81 -7.18
C ASP A 63 -32.81 15.97 -6.70
N ASP A 64 -31.59 15.68 -6.22
CA ASP A 64 -30.57 16.67 -5.83
C ASP A 64 -29.45 16.74 -6.88
N GLU A 65 -29.54 17.75 -7.75
CA GLU A 65 -28.56 17.98 -8.81
C GLU A 65 -27.13 18.23 -8.29
N SER A 66 -26.98 18.73 -7.04
CA SER A 66 -25.68 19.00 -6.44
C SER A 66 -24.99 17.72 -5.95
N LEU A 67 -25.75 16.81 -5.31
CA LEU A 67 -25.26 15.50 -4.89
C LEU A 67 -24.95 14.61 -6.09
N MET A 68 -25.77 14.67 -7.15
CA MET A 68 -25.53 13.93 -8.39
C MET A 68 -24.22 14.36 -9.07
N ARG A 69 -23.97 15.66 -9.21
CA ARG A 69 -22.70 16.19 -9.76
C ARG A 69 -21.50 15.84 -8.87
N TRP A 70 -21.65 15.89 -7.56
CA TRP A 70 -20.60 15.50 -6.61
C TRP A 70 -20.23 14.01 -6.72
N LYS A 71 -21.23 13.12 -6.86
CA LYS A 71 -21.01 11.69 -7.11
C LYS A 71 -20.31 11.43 -8.44
N GLU A 72 -20.71 12.08 -9.54
CA GLU A 72 -20.02 11.94 -10.83
C GLU A 72 -18.56 12.40 -10.73
N GLN A 73 -18.26 13.46 -9.98
CA GLN A 73 -16.89 13.93 -9.74
C GLN A 73 -16.04 12.92 -8.93
N LEU A 74 -16.62 12.20 -7.97
CA LEU A 74 -15.90 11.23 -7.13
C LEU A 74 -15.77 9.84 -7.75
N LEU A 75 -16.84 9.34 -8.36
CA LEU A 75 -16.95 7.95 -8.82
C LEU A 75 -16.70 7.82 -10.32
N GLY A 76 -16.67 8.94 -11.05
CA GLY A 76 -16.70 8.97 -12.50
C GLY A 76 -18.07 8.56 -13.06
N LYS A 77 -18.07 8.09 -14.30
CA LYS A 77 -19.26 7.51 -14.94
C LYS A 77 -19.42 6.06 -14.52
N VAL A 78 -20.20 5.85 -13.47
CA VAL A 78 -20.61 4.52 -13.01
C VAL A 78 -21.75 4.02 -13.90
N ASP A 79 -21.60 2.81 -14.45
CA ASP A 79 -22.70 2.12 -15.10
C ASP A 79 -23.60 1.46 -14.04
N LEU A 80 -24.81 1.99 -13.86
CA LEU A 80 -25.78 1.51 -12.88
C LEU A 80 -26.42 0.15 -13.28
N GLU A 81 -26.18 -0.35 -14.50
CA GLU A 81 -26.56 -1.70 -14.91
C GLU A 81 -25.53 -2.75 -14.46
N GLU A 82 -24.24 -2.39 -14.34
CA GLU A 82 -23.17 -3.26 -13.79
C GLU A 82 -23.08 -3.20 -12.24
N VAL A 83 -23.74 -2.23 -11.62
CA VAL A 83 -23.89 -2.09 -10.16
C VAL A 83 -25.08 -2.92 -9.70
N GLY A 84 -24.81 -4.04 -9.01
CA GLY A 84 -25.86 -4.88 -8.44
C GLY A 84 -26.53 -4.25 -7.21
N GLU A 85 -27.59 -4.94 -6.75
CA GLU A 85 -28.52 -4.39 -5.75
C GLU A 85 -28.11 -4.69 -4.30
N THR A 86 -27.05 -5.47 -4.10
CA THR A 86 -26.53 -5.80 -2.78
C THR A 86 -25.49 -4.77 -2.31
N PRO A 87 -25.35 -4.53 -1.00
CA PRO A 87 -24.32 -3.64 -0.47
C PRO A 87 -22.90 -4.22 -0.58
N ASP A 88 -22.73 -5.45 -1.05
CA ASP A 88 -21.47 -6.19 -1.08
C ASP A 88 -20.52 -5.77 -2.23
N PRO A 89 -19.42 -5.02 -1.98
CA PRO A 89 -18.35 -4.87 -2.96
C PRO A 89 -17.76 -6.21 -3.40
N VAL A 90 -17.30 -6.27 -4.66
CA VAL A 90 -16.58 -7.42 -5.23
C VAL A 90 -15.26 -6.93 -5.82
N VAL A 91 -14.14 -7.37 -5.24
CA VAL A 91 -12.79 -7.08 -5.76
C VAL A 91 -12.18 -8.36 -6.33
N LYS A 92 -11.81 -8.34 -7.61
CA LYS A 92 -11.08 -9.41 -8.29
C LYS A 92 -9.65 -8.96 -8.59
N ILE A 93 -8.69 -9.47 -7.82
CA ILE A 93 -7.26 -9.30 -8.13
C ILE A 93 -6.94 -10.13 -9.37
N LEU A 94 -6.40 -9.48 -10.41
CA LEU A 94 -6.11 -10.10 -11.71
C LEU A 94 -4.64 -10.55 -11.77
N ASN A 95 -3.73 -9.60 -11.57
CA ASN A 95 -2.29 -9.81 -11.72
C ASN A 95 -1.51 -9.14 -10.58
N LEU A 96 -0.41 -9.78 -10.19
CA LEU A 96 0.73 -9.15 -9.51
C LEU A 96 1.84 -8.99 -10.54
N THR A 97 2.24 -7.76 -10.85
CA THR A 97 3.41 -7.47 -11.68
C THR A 97 4.58 -7.05 -10.79
N ILE A 98 5.74 -7.68 -10.96
CA ILE A 98 6.97 -7.28 -10.27
C ILE A 98 7.85 -6.53 -11.26
N ARG A 99 8.04 -5.22 -11.02
CA ARG A 99 8.97 -4.38 -11.77
C ARG A 99 10.33 -4.36 -11.09
N SER A 100 11.40 -4.33 -11.87
CA SER A 100 12.75 -4.11 -11.34
C SER A 100 13.62 -3.46 -12.43
N PRO A 101 14.47 -2.46 -12.12
CA PRO A 101 15.28 -1.76 -13.13
C PRO A 101 16.22 -2.67 -13.94
N ASP A 102 16.57 -3.84 -13.39
CA ASP A 102 17.53 -4.78 -13.96
C ASP A 102 16.94 -5.77 -14.98
N ARG A 103 15.61 -5.73 -15.25
CA ARG A 103 14.91 -6.74 -16.08
C ARG A 103 13.55 -6.26 -16.61
N GLU A 104 12.96 -7.07 -17.49
CA GLU A 104 11.54 -6.93 -17.86
C GLU A 104 10.59 -7.32 -16.72
N ASP A 105 9.41 -6.67 -16.71
CA ASP A 105 8.31 -6.87 -15.76
C ASP A 105 7.87 -8.35 -15.68
N MET A 106 7.80 -8.87 -14.46
CA MET A 106 7.30 -10.23 -14.20
C MET A 106 5.80 -10.18 -13.92
N VAL A 107 4.96 -10.51 -14.90
CA VAL A 107 3.50 -10.56 -14.74
C VAL A 107 3.09 -11.93 -14.19
N LEU A 108 2.53 -11.96 -12.99
CA LEU A 108 2.07 -13.15 -12.29
C LEU A 108 0.54 -13.12 -12.17
N THR A 109 -0.15 -13.94 -12.95
CA THR A 109 -1.61 -14.07 -12.87
C THR A 109 -2.01 -14.82 -11.60
N VAL A 110 -3.02 -14.31 -10.90
CA VAL A 110 -3.55 -14.95 -9.68
C VAL A 110 -4.45 -16.12 -10.07
N PRO A 111 -4.24 -17.34 -9.54
CA PRO A 111 -5.11 -18.48 -9.84
C PRO A 111 -6.55 -18.25 -9.39
N GLU A 112 -7.50 -18.37 -10.31
CA GLU A 112 -8.93 -18.15 -10.05
C GLU A 112 -9.53 -19.17 -9.07
N ASP A 113 -8.98 -20.38 -9.02
CA ASP A 113 -9.39 -21.44 -8.09
C ASP A 113 -8.73 -21.33 -6.69
N ARG A 114 -7.92 -20.27 -6.46
CA ARG A 114 -7.19 -19.98 -5.22
C ARG A 114 -6.27 -21.12 -4.73
N LYS A 115 -5.91 -22.09 -5.60
CA LYS A 115 -5.04 -23.19 -5.20
C LYS A 115 -3.55 -22.78 -5.27
N PRO A 116 -2.68 -23.36 -4.42
CA PRO A 116 -1.25 -23.04 -4.43
C PRO A 116 -0.60 -23.31 -5.80
N THR A 117 0.17 -22.35 -6.29
CA THR A 117 0.78 -22.37 -7.63
C THR A 117 1.95 -23.36 -7.75
N SER A 118 1.64 -24.66 -7.78
CA SER A 118 2.57 -25.78 -8.04
C SER A 118 3.67 -26.03 -6.99
N LYS A 119 4.57 -27.00 -7.25
CA LYS A 119 5.57 -27.52 -6.29
C LYS A 119 6.87 -26.68 -6.19
N GLY A 120 6.85 -25.40 -6.56
CA GLY A 120 8.05 -24.56 -6.66
C GLY A 120 7.78 -23.08 -6.40
N PRO A 121 8.83 -22.24 -6.43
CA PRO A 121 8.69 -20.80 -6.24
C PRO A 121 7.90 -20.16 -7.38
N TRP A 122 6.96 -19.29 -7.04
CA TRP A 122 6.11 -18.56 -7.99
C TRP A 122 6.93 -17.55 -8.82
N PHE A 123 7.99 -17.00 -8.23
CA PHE A 123 8.97 -16.15 -8.89
C PHE A 123 10.34 -16.23 -8.19
N THR A 124 11.36 -15.62 -8.79
CA THR A 124 12.71 -15.49 -8.23
C THR A 124 13.17 -14.05 -8.33
N LEU A 125 13.70 -13.51 -7.23
CA LEU A 125 14.33 -12.21 -7.17
C LEU A 125 15.86 -12.34 -7.10
N LYS A 126 16.58 -11.46 -7.78
CA LYS A 126 18.01 -11.25 -7.56
C LYS A 126 18.24 -10.53 -6.23
N GLU A 127 19.29 -10.91 -5.49
CA GLU A 127 19.69 -10.27 -4.24
C GLU A 127 20.15 -8.81 -4.45
N GLY A 128 19.95 -7.93 -3.47
CA GLY A 128 20.36 -6.53 -3.54
C GLY A 128 19.69 -5.70 -4.65
N SER A 129 18.60 -6.21 -5.22
CA SER A 129 17.92 -5.61 -6.36
C SER A 129 16.67 -4.87 -5.90
N LYS A 130 16.48 -3.68 -6.45
CA LYS A 130 15.26 -2.89 -6.26
C LYS A 130 14.09 -3.55 -6.98
N TYR A 131 12.92 -3.54 -6.36
CA TYR A 131 11.69 -4.00 -7.00
C TYR A 131 10.47 -3.22 -6.54
N THR A 132 9.44 -3.21 -7.37
CA THR A 132 8.13 -2.63 -7.06
C THR A 132 7.06 -3.65 -7.39
N LEU A 133 6.14 -3.89 -6.46
CA LEU A 133 4.94 -4.68 -6.71
C LEU A 133 3.87 -3.77 -7.32
N VAL A 134 3.16 -4.25 -8.33
CA VAL A 134 2.08 -3.54 -9.00
C VAL A 134 0.89 -4.48 -9.09
N PHE A 135 -0.20 -4.13 -8.42
CA PHE A 135 -1.43 -4.92 -8.41
C PHE A 135 -2.40 -4.38 -9.45
N THR A 136 -2.91 -5.27 -10.31
CA THR A 136 -4.02 -4.97 -11.21
C THR A 136 -5.26 -5.70 -10.73
N PHE A 137 -6.36 -4.97 -10.50
CA PHE A 137 -7.60 -5.54 -9.97
C PHE A 137 -8.84 -4.82 -10.52
N ARG A 138 -9.98 -5.51 -10.57
CA ARG A 138 -11.29 -4.92 -10.91
C ARG A 138 -12.17 -4.85 -9.66
N VAL A 139 -12.93 -3.77 -9.53
CA VAL A 139 -13.98 -3.60 -8.53
C VAL A 139 -15.34 -3.58 -9.24
N THR A 140 -16.31 -4.35 -8.74
CA THR A 140 -17.68 -4.39 -9.25
C THR A 140 -18.68 -4.43 -8.10
N ASN A 141 -19.98 -4.31 -8.43
CA ASN A 141 -21.13 -4.34 -7.53
C ASN A 141 -21.28 -3.14 -6.57
N ASN A 142 -20.27 -2.79 -5.77
CA ASN A 142 -20.31 -1.63 -4.87
C ASN A 142 -18.93 -0.99 -4.71
N ILE A 143 -18.87 0.19 -4.07
CA ILE A 143 -17.63 0.81 -3.62
C ILE A 143 -16.97 -0.08 -2.56
N VAL A 144 -15.67 -0.30 -2.66
CA VAL A 144 -14.87 -0.90 -1.58
C VAL A 144 -14.17 0.20 -0.78
N SER A 145 -14.47 0.31 0.51
CA SER A 145 -13.82 1.26 1.42
C SER A 145 -12.54 0.69 2.00
N GLY A 146 -11.46 1.47 1.99
CA GLY A 146 -10.24 1.11 2.73
C GLY A 146 -9.65 -0.25 2.36
N LEU A 147 -9.63 -0.59 1.06
CA LEU A 147 -8.98 -1.80 0.58
C LEU A 147 -7.51 -1.78 1.00
N ARG A 148 -7.11 -2.77 1.80
CA ARG A 148 -5.81 -2.87 2.45
C ARG A 148 -5.13 -4.17 2.04
N TYR A 149 -3.87 -4.04 1.63
CA TYR A 149 -2.98 -5.17 1.40
C TYR A 149 -2.23 -5.52 2.69
N SER A 150 -2.07 -6.80 2.95
CA SER A 150 -1.14 -7.30 3.96
C SER A 150 -0.20 -8.32 3.34
N ASN A 151 1.05 -8.26 3.74
CA ASN A 151 2.12 -9.15 3.29
C ASN A 151 2.92 -9.61 4.51
N SER A 152 3.06 -10.91 4.71
CA SER A 152 3.97 -11.49 5.69
C SER A 152 4.85 -12.50 5.00
N VAL A 153 6.13 -12.47 5.36
CA VAL A 153 7.18 -13.24 4.68
C VAL A 153 7.98 -14.01 5.72
N TRP A 154 8.13 -15.31 5.49
CA TRP A 154 8.84 -16.25 6.36
C TRP A 154 10.03 -16.89 5.65
N LYS A 155 11.09 -17.17 6.42
CA LYS A 155 12.25 -17.95 5.99
C LYS A 155 12.51 -19.04 7.01
N THR A 156 12.54 -20.29 6.57
CA THR A 156 12.71 -21.47 7.44
C THR A 156 11.73 -21.48 8.63
N GLY A 157 10.47 -21.09 8.38
CA GLY A 157 9.41 -21.03 9.41
C GLY A 157 9.41 -19.78 10.30
N ILE A 158 10.45 -18.94 10.27
CA ILE A 158 10.54 -17.71 11.07
C ILE A 158 10.02 -16.52 10.26
N LYS A 159 9.15 -15.69 10.84
CA LYS A 159 8.66 -14.43 10.22
C LYS A 159 9.83 -13.46 10.15
N VAL A 160 10.24 -13.08 8.94
CA VAL A 160 11.40 -12.20 8.70
C VAL A 160 11.02 -10.81 8.24
N TYR A 161 9.75 -10.62 7.85
CA TYR A 161 9.22 -9.35 7.38
C TYR A 161 7.68 -9.38 7.44
N GLY A 162 7.07 -8.22 7.70
CA GLY A 162 5.62 -8.02 7.63
C GLY A 162 5.29 -6.57 7.25
N ARG A 163 4.19 -6.38 6.52
CA ARG A 163 3.62 -5.06 6.16
C ARG A 163 2.10 -5.14 6.08
N LYS A 164 1.41 -4.11 6.56
CA LYS A 164 0.05 -3.73 6.20
C LYS A 164 0.14 -2.41 5.40
N GLU A 165 -0.63 -2.24 4.34
CA GLU A 165 -0.62 -1.03 3.50
C GLU A 165 -2.04 -0.72 3.00
N MET A 166 -2.52 0.49 3.29
CA MET A 166 -3.83 0.98 2.84
C MET A 166 -3.73 1.39 1.37
N LEU A 167 -4.45 0.70 0.48
CA LEU A 167 -4.45 0.99 -0.96
C LEU A 167 -5.43 2.11 -1.32
N GLY A 168 -6.53 2.22 -0.55
CA GLY A 168 -7.53 3.28 -0.66
C GLY A 168 -8.95 2.77 -0.89
N THR A 169 -9.84 3.69 -1.29
CA THR A 169 -11.24 3.43 -1.61
C THR A 169 -11.43 3.45 -3.13
N PHE A 170 -12.18 2.49 -3.67
CA PHE A 170 -12.31 2.29 -5.12
C PHE A 170 -13.78 2.10 -5.53
N SER A 171 -14.22 2.83 -6.57
CA SER A 171 -15.56 2.70 -7.14
C SER A 171 -15.65 1.50 -8.11
N PRO A 172 -16.85 0.94 -8.34
CA PRO A 172 -17.03 -0.09 -9.37
C PRO A 172 -16.85 0.52 -10.76
N GLN A 173 -16.03 -0.12 -11.61
CA GLN A 173 -15.80 0.30 -13.00
C GLN A 173 -15.31 -0.86 -13.88
N ALA A 174 -15.57 -0.76 -15.18
CA ALA A 174 -15.15 -1.77 -16.15
C ALA A 174 -13.62 -1.86 -16.34
N GLU A 175 -12.91 -0.73 -16.34
CA GLU A 175 -11.45 -0.71 -16.52
C GLU A 175 -10.73 -1.15 -15.22
N PRO A 176 -9.77 -2.09 -15.25
CA PRO A 176 -9.04 -2.48 -14.05
C PRO A 176 -8.21 -1.34 -13.45
N TYR A 177 -8.26 -1.22 -12.12
CA TYR A 177 -7.33 -0.38 -11.38
C TYR A 177 -5.91 -0.96 -11.43
N THR A 178 -4.93 -0.06 -11.41
CA THR A 178 -3.51 -0.40 -11.21
C THR A 178 -3.00 0.37 -10.01
N HIS A 179 -2.61 -0.34 -8.96
CA HIS A 179 -1.99 0.23 -7.77
C HIS A 179 -0.51 -0.13 -7.72
N VAL A 180 0.35 0.88 -7.58
CA VAL A 180 1.82 0.74 -7.54
C VAL A 180 2.26 0.86 -6.09
N MET A 181 2.74 -0.24 -5.51
CA MET A 181 3.29 -0.25 -4.15
C MET A 181 4.61 0.53 -4.12
N PHE A 182 5.11 0.88 -2.92
CA PHE A 182 6.41 1.53 -2.84
C PHE A 182 7.58 0.62 -3.22
N GLU A 183 8.69 1.22 -3.68
CA GLU A 183 9.90 0.50 -4.04
C GLU A 183 10.56 -0.15 -2.81
N GLU A 184 10.87 -1.42 -2.93
CA GLU A 184 11.60 -2.21 -1.95
C GLU A 184 12.97 -2.64 -2.49
N SER A 185 13.80 -3.25 -1.65
CA SER A 185 15.06 -3.86 -2.07
C SER A 185 15.22 -5.22 -1.43
N THR A 186 15.61 -6.22 -2.21
CA THR A 186 15.92 -7.54 -1.64
C THR A 186 17.17 -7.49 -0.78
N PRO A 187 17.23 -8.25 0.33
CA PRO A 187 18.45 -8.38 1.10
C PRO A 187 19.58 -9.01 0.26
N SER A 188 20.83 -8.81 0.68
CA SER A 188 22.03 -9.35 0.02
C SER A 188 22.84 -10.26 0.93
N GLY A 189 23.46 -11.30 0.36
CA GLY A 189 24.43 -12.14 1.04
C GLY A 189 24.07 -13.62 1.07
N MET A 190 25.06 -14.48 1.31
CA MET A 190 24.89 -15.92 1.19
C MET A 190 23.80 -16.49 2.11
N LEU A 191 23.59 -15.89 3.29
CA LEU A 191 22.61 -16.36 4.28
C LEU A 191 21.15 -16.00 3.94
N VAL A 192 20.92 -14.99 3.10
CA VAL A 192 19.56 -14.56 2.73
C VAL A 192 19.08 -15.19 1.43
N ARG A 193 19.97 -15.75 0.61
CA ARG A 193 19.57 -16.55 -0.55
C ARG A 193 18.81 -17.80 -0.12
N GLY A 194 17.97 -18.31 -1.03
CA GLY A 194 17.10 -19.47 -0.80
C GLY A 194 15.62 -19.10 -0.86
N SER A 195 14.78 -20.04 -0.40
CA SER A 195 13.32 -19.93 -0.52
C SER A 195 12.68 -19.23 0.67
N TYR A 196 11.63 -18.48 0.37
CA TYR A 196 10.79 -17.73 1.28
C TYR A 196 9.33 -18.13 1.07
N SER A 197 8.58 -18.27 2.16
CA SER A 197 7.12 -18.45 2.12
C SER A 197 6.42 -17.12 2.35
N VAL A 198 5.32 -16.89 1.66
CA VAL A 198 4.54 -15.65 1.74
C VAL A 198 3.08 -15.97 1.99
N LYS A 199 2.48 -15.17 2.87
CA LYS A 199 1.04 -15.09 3.09
C LYS A 199 0.63 -13.66 2.84
N SER A 200 -0.21 -13.45 1.84
CA SER A 200 -0.69 -12.13 1.45
C SER A 200 -2.21 -12.10 1.45
N LYS A 201 -2.81 -10.99 1.90
CA LYS A 201 -4.26 -10.81 1.88
C LYS A 201 -4.68 -9.43 1.39
N PHE A 202 -5.86 -9.38 0.77
CA PHE A 202 -6.61 -8.16 0.46
C PHE A 202 -7.90 -8.17 1.29
N VAL A 203 -8.06 -7.17 2.15
CA VAL A 203 -9.19 -7.00 3.08
C VAL A 203 -9.60 -5.54 3.10
N ASP A 204 -10.88 -5.21 3.24
CA ASP A 204 -11.38 -3.84 3.38
C ASP A 204 -11.57 -3.41 4.86
N ASP A 205 -12.22 -2.27 5.07
CA ASP A 205 -12.62 -1.78 6.40
C ASP A 205 -13.71 -2.66 7.04
N ASP A 206 -14.57 -3.30 6.22
CA ASP A 206 -15.67 -4.20 6.62
C ASP A 206 -15.19 -5.65 6.94
N ASP A 207 -13.88 -5.84 7.11
CA ASP A 207 -13.19 -7.13 7.36
C ASP A 207 -13.38 -8.20 6.25
N LYS A 208 -13.87 -7.83 5.06
CA LYS A 208 -14.15 -8.75 3.96
C LYS A 208 -12.88 -9.14 3.21
N CYS A 209 -12.51 -10.43 3.28
CA CYS A 209 -11.33 -10.96 2.60
C CYS A 209 -11.62 -11.31 1.12
N TYR A 210 -11.05 -10.51 0.21
CA TYR A 210 -11.20 -10.69 -1.24
C TYR A 210 -10.28 -11.76 -1.80
N LEU A 211 -9.02 -11.77 -1.36
CA LEU A 211 -8.01 -12.73 -1.75
C LEU A 211 -7.12 -13.03 -0.54
N GLU A 212 -6.90 -14.30 -0.26
CA GLU A 212 -5.80 -14.79 0.56
C GLU A 212 -4.95 -15.70 -0.33
N ASN A 213 -3.70 -15.32 -0.56
CA ASN A 213 -2.77 -16.04 -1.43
C ASN A 213 -1.53 -16.48 -0.63
N ASN A 214 -1.20 -17.76 -0.74
CA ASN A 214 -0.08 -18.39 -0.06
C ASN A 214 0.85 -18.98 -1.13
N TYR A 215 2.07 -18.47 -1.21
CA TYR A 215 3.04 -18.83 -2.25
C TYR A 215 4.47 -18.86 -1.71
N THR A 216 5.42 -19.29 -2.53
CA THR A 216 6.85 -19.19 -2.23
C THR A 216 7.57 -18.39 -3.30
N PHE A 217 8.70 -17.78 -2.96
CA PHE A 217 9.62 -17.17 -3.93
C PHE A 217 11.06 -17.41 -3.48
N ASP A 218 12.01 -17.34 -4.42
CA ASP A 218 13.43 -17.48 -4.12
C ASP A 218 14.16 -16.13 -4.19
N ILE A 219 15.16 -15.94 -3.33
CA ILE A 219 16.22 -14.94 -3.53
C ILE A 219 17.50 -15.65 -4.01
N ARG A 220 18.06 -15.20 -5.13
CA ARG A 220 19.27 -15.78 -5.75
C ARG A 220 20.32 -14.72 -6.07
N LYS A 221 21.57 -15.14 -6.30
CA LYS A 221 22.68 -14.22 -6.63
C LYS A 221 22.46 -13.46 -7.95
N ASN A 222 21.86 -14.13 -8.93
CA ASN A 222 21.51 -13.60 -10.24
C ASN A 222 20.02 -13.84 -10.51
N TRP A 223 19.46 -13.15 -11.49
CA TRP A 223 18.17 -13.51 -12.09
C TRP A 223 18.21 -14.90 -12.73
N LEU A 224 17.01 -15.47 -12.95
CA LEU A 224 16.77 -16.59 -13.86
C LEU A 224 16.70 -16.08 -15.30
#